data_AF-A0A940LS30-F1
#
_entry.id   AF-A0A940LS30-F1
#
_cell.length_a   1.000
_cell.length_b   1.000
_cell.length_c   1.000
_cell.angle_alpha   90.00
_cell.angle_beta   90.00
_cell.angle_gamma   90.00
#
_symmetry.space_group_name_H-M   'P 1'
#
loop_
_entity.id
_entity.type
_entity.pdbx_description
1 polymer ?
#
loop_
_entity_poly.entity_id
_entity_poly.type
_entity_poly.pdbx_seq_one_letter_code
_entity_poly.pdbx_strand_id
1 'polypeptide(L)' 'MGGPGVRARRDAAGKRPGPGQCYAATILPVFEGGTYDVDNLWVAPSREWLGMTGSIHQQLQDVGDGEQVVFRIGE' A
#
# COMPACT_ATOMS: atom_id res chain seq x y z
N MET A 1 20.60 -18.55 -7.70
CA MET A 1 20.24 -17.52 -8.70
C MET A 1 19.12 -16.67 -8.12
N GLY A 2 19.33 -15.37 -7.91
CA GLY A 2 18.27 -14.48 -7.42
C GLY A 2 17.23 -14.27 -8.50
N GLY A 3 15.96 -14.52 -8.19
CA GLY A 3 14.85 -14.24 -9.11
C GLY A 3 14.80 -12.75 -9.49
N PRO A 4 13.99 -12.39 -10.51
CA PRO A 4 13.87 -11.00 -10.93
C PRO A 4 13.48 -10.11 -9.76
N GLY A 5 14.17 -8.98 -9.59
CA GLY A 5 13.89 -8.02 -8.50
C GLY A 5 12.47 -7.46 -8.57
N VAL A 6 12.00 -6.86 -7.47
CA VAL A 6 10.61 -6.36 -7.34
C VAL A 6 10.19 -5.41 -8.46
N ARG A 7 11.10 -4.57 -8.96
CA ARG A 7 10.85 -3.68 -10.11
C ARG A 7 10.49 -4.47 -11.37
N ALA A 8 11.31 -5.45 -11.75
CA ALA A 8 11.12 -6.23 -12.96
C ALA A 8 9.81 -7.03 -12.91
N ARG A 9 9.46 -7.60 -11.76
CA ARG A 9 8.20 -8.33 -11.57
C ARG A 9 6.98 -7.41 -11.76
N ARG A 10 7.06 -6.19 -11.24
CA ARG A 10 5.98 -5.19 -11.31
C ARG A 10 5.78 -4.64 -12.71
N ASP A 11 6.88 -4.43 -13.44
CA ASP A 11 6.85 -4.02 -14.85
C ASP A 11 6.27 -5.11 -15.75
N ALA A 12 6.61 -6.38 -15.48
CA ALA A 12 6.04 -7.55 -16.16
C ALA A 12 4.54 -7.72 -15.88
N ALA A 13 4.08 -7.37 -14.68
CA ALA A 13 2.67 -7.34 -14.31
C ALA A 13 1.91 -6.09 -14.83
N GLY A 14 2.54 -5.25 -15.66
CA GLY A 14 1.91 -4.08 -16.26
C GLY A 14 1.67 -2.90 -15.31
N LYS A 15 2.20 -2.93 -14.08
CA LYS A 15 1.96 -1.88 -13.07
C LYS A 15 2.92 -0.71 -13.32
N ARG A 16 2.45 0.28 -14.08
CA ARG A 16 3.24 1.44 -14.54
C ARG A 16 2.50 2.76 -14.25
N PRO A 17 2.74 3.40 -13.08
CA PRO A 17 2.15 4.68 -12.74
C PRO A 17 2.62 5.77 -13.70
N GLY A 18 1.68 6.55 -14.19
CA GLY A 18 1.96 7.80 -14.89
C GLY A 18 2.13 8.99 -13.92
N PRO A 19 2.26 10.21 -14.45
CA PRO A 19 2.23 11.43 -13.66
C PRO A 19 0.98 11.49 -12.76
N GLY A 20 1.17 11.79 -11.48
CA GLY A 20 0.07 11.85 -10.50
C GLY A 20 -0.43 10.49 -10.00
N GLN A 21 0.21 9.39 -10.39
CA GLN A 21 -0.10 8.04 -9.92
C GLN A 21 1.07 7.44 -9.13
N CYS A 22 0.75 6.51 -8.23
CA CYS A 22 1.73 5.76 -7.46
C CYS A 22 1.38 4.28 -7.37
N TYR A 23 2.27 3.51 -6.76
CA TYR A 23 1.97 2.17 -6.32
C TYR A 23 1.24 2.23 -4.98
N ALA A 24 0.09 1.58 -4.91
CA ALA A 24 -0.72 1.43 -3.72
C ALA A 24 -0.79 -0.03 -3.33
N ALA A 25 -0.99 -0.31 -2.04
CA ALA A 25 -1.20 -1.67 -1.55
C ALA A 25 -2.71 -1.94 -1.41
N THR A 26 -3.17 -3.14 -1.73
CA THR A 26 -4.56 -3.53 -1.49
C THR A 26 -4.80 -3.73 0.00
N ILE A 27 -3.88 -4.43 0.67
CA ILE A 27 -3.79 -4.52 2.13
C ILE A 27 -2.54 -3.76 2.56
N LEU A 28 -2.67 -2.76 3.44
CA LEU A 28 -1.51 -1.98 3.88
C LEU A 28 -0.50 -2.86 4.63
N PRO A 29 0.81 -2.72 4.39
CA PRO A 29 1.85 -3.52 5.06
C PRO A 29 1.91 -3.39 6.59
N VAL A 30 1.19 -2.43 7.17
CA VAL A 30 1.05 -2.29 8.64
C VAL A 30 0.04 -3.29 9.22
N PHE A 31 -0.84 -3.87 8.38
CA PHE A 31 -1.80 -4.88 8.80
C PHE A 31 -1.31 -6.29 8.47
N GLU A 32 -1.83 -7.26 9.22
CA GLU A 32 -1.67 -8.67 8.92
C GLU A 32 -2.14 -8.98 7.48
N GLY A 33 -1.32 -9.72 6.73
CA GLY A 33 -1.56 -10.05 5.33
C GLY A 33 -1.15 -8.96 4.32
N GLY A 34 -0.77 -7.76 4.78
CA GLY A 34 -0.21 -6.72 3.92
C GLY A 34 1.23 -7.04 3.51
N THR A 35 1.50 -7.10 2.21
CA THR A 35 2.86 -7.34 1.69
C THR A 35 3.27 -6.31 0.64
N TYR A 36 4.57 -6.23 0.36
CA TYR A 36 5.13 -5.46 -0.76
C TYR A 36 5.20 -6.28 -2.06
N ASP A 37 4.56 -7.44 -2.10
CA ASP A 37 4.55 -8.29 -3.27
C ASP A 37 3.73 -7.66 -4.39
N VAL A 38 4.10 -8.00 -5.62
CA VAL A 38 3.47 -7.42 -6.80
C VAL A 38 1.97 -7.64 -6.76
N ASP A 39 1.48 -8.80 -6.32
CA ASP A 39 0.05 -9.14 -6.32
C ASP A 39 -0.77 -8.27 -5.36
N ASN A 40 -0.17 -7.81 -4.26
CA ASN A 40 -0.81 -6.87 -3.33
C ASN A 40 -0.69 -5.40 -3.79
N LEU A 41 0.03 -5.11 -4.87
CA LEU A 41 0.18 -3.74 -5.37
C LEU A 41 -0.78 -3.42 -6.51
N TRP A 42 -1.20 -2.17 -6.64
CA TRP A 42 -1.97 -1.66 -7.78
C TRP A 42 -1.56 -0.21 -8.08
N VAL A 43 -2.05 0.36 -9.19
CA VAL A 43 -1.74 1.75 -9.57
C VAL A 43 -2.90 2.65 -9.17
N ALA A 44 -2.64 3.62 -8.30
CA ALA A 44 -3.64 4.51 -7.74
C ALA A 44 -3.32 5.99 -8.01
N PRO A 45 -4.31 6.90 -7.95
CA PRO A 45 -4.05 8.34 -7.88
C PRO A 45 -3.27 8.67 -6.60
N SER A 46 -2.12 9.33 -6.74
CA SER A 46 -1.22 9.59 -5.60
C SER A 46 -1.86 10.45 -4.52
N ARG A 47 -2.63 11.45 -4.92
CA ARG A 47 -3.27 12.38 -3.96
C ARG A 47 -4.26 11.65 -3.04
N GLU A 48 -5.10 10.80 -3.61
CA GLU A 48 -6.08 10.03 -2.85
C GLU A 48 -5.40 8.98 -1.97
N TRP A 49 -4.46 8.23 -2.54
CA TRP A 49 -3.74 7.18 -1.82
C TRP A 49 -2.94 7.72 -0.62
N LEU A 50 -2.18 8.80 -0.82
CA LEU A 50 -1.39 9.41 0.25
C LEU A 50 -2.28 10.08 1.30
N GLY A 51 -3.40 10.69 0.90
CA GLY A 51 -4.37 11.27 1.84
C GLY A 51 -5.01 10.21 2.73
N MET A 52 -5.52 9.13 2.14
CA MET A 52 -6.14 8.02 2.86
C MET A 52 -5.16 7.34 3.80
N THR A 53 -3.98 6.94 3.29
CA THR A 53 -3.00 6.23 4.10
C THR A 53 -2.39 7.11 5.19
N GLY A 54 -2.20 8.41 4.93
CA GLY A 54 -1.81 9.37 5.96
C GLY A 54 -2.79 9.41 7.14
N SER A 55 -4.10 9.45 6.87
CA SER A 55 -5.13 9.41 7.91
C SER A 55 -5.12 8.08 8.69
N ILE A 56 -4.94 6.95 8.00
CA ILE A 56 -4.83 5.63 8.64
C ILE A 56 -3.62 5.57 9.57
N HIS A 57 -2.44 5.98 9.09
CA HIS A 57 -1.22 5.98 9.90
C HIS A 57 -1.31 6.93 11.10
N GLN A 58 -2.00 8.06 10.96
CA GLN A 58 -2.28 8.95 12.09
C GLN A 58 -3.18 8.29 13.14
N GLN A 59 -4.22 7.56 12.72
CA GLN A 59 -5.10 6.81 13.63
C GLN A 59 -4.36 5.66 14.35
N LEU A 60 -3.30 5.12 13.73
CA LEU A 60 -2.51 4.00 14.27
C LEU A 60 -1.34 4.42 15.18
N GLN A 61 -1.03 5.71 15.29
CA GLN A 61 0.25 6.16 15.88
C GLN A 61 0.48 5.71 17.34
N ASP A 62 -0.60 5.48 18.09
CA ASP A 62 -0.57 5.09 19.51
C ASP A 62 -1.03 3.62 19.74
N VAL A 63 -1.26 2.88 18.65
CA VAL A 63 -1.72 1.48 18.70
C VAL A 63 -0.50 0.55 18.78
N GLY A 64 -0.53 -0.40 19.72
CA GLY A 64 0.51 -1.40 19.85
C GLY A 64 0.44 -2.50 18.78
N ASP A 65 1.57 -3.17 18.56
CA ASP A 65 1.64 -4.32 17.64
C ASP A 65 0.67 -5.43 18.10
N GLY A 66 -0.06 -6.01 17.14
CA GLY A 66 -0.99 -7.12 17.37
C GLY A 66 -2.38 -6.70 17.88
N GLU A 67 -2.64 -5.41 18.05
CA GLU A 67 -3.96 -4.92 18.43
C GLU A 67 -4.96 -4.94 17.26
N GLN A 68 -6.24 -5.17 17.59
CA GLN A 68 -7.33 -5.06 16.62
C GLN A 68 -7.84 -3.63 16.58
N VAL A 69 -8.00 -3.09 15.37
CA VAL A 69 -8.39 -1.70 15.13
C VAL A 69 -9.63 -1.62 14.25
N VAL A 70 -10.42 -0.56 14.45
CA VAL A 70 -11.54 -0.21 13.58
C VAL A 70 -11.28 1.19 13.03
N PHE A 71 -11.22 1.31 11.71
CA PHE A 71 -10.99 2.59 11.04
C PHE A 71 -12.28 3.33 10.75
N ARG A 72 -12.20 4.66 10.80
CA ARG A 72 -13.14 5.52 10.10
C ARG A 72 -12.53 5.93 8.77
N ILE A 73 -13.23 5.62 7.68
CA ILE A 73 -12.82 6.02 6.33
C ILE A 73 -13.71 7.18 5.91
N GLY A 74 -13.09 8.36 5.72
CA GLY A 74 -13.78 9.60 5.36
C GLY A 74 -14.39 10.34 6.56
N GLU A 75 -14.44 11.66 6.43
CA GLU A 75 -15.53 12.48 7.02
C GLU A 75 -16.69 12.53 6.02
#